data_AF-H2Y6D9-F1
#
_entry.id   AF-H2Y6D9-F1
#
_cell.length_a   1.000
_cell.length_b   1.000
_cell.length_c   1.000
_cell.angle_alpha   90.00
_cell.angle_beta   90.00
_cell.angle_gamma   90.00
#
_symmetry.space_group_name_H-M   'P 1'
#
loop_
_entity.id
_entity.type
_entity.pdbx_description
1 polymer ?
#
loop_
_entity_poly.entity_id
_entity_poly.type
_entity_poly.pdbx_seq_one_letter_code
_entity_poly.pdbx_strand_id
1 'polypeptide(L)'
;MPQSSALQHSTRLEFDQNVRSRLSDSVAHLGSVYQLSKHWVGECGRLNRSDDATNITTTAMQGALNKAATVVYDQEPVYEAARLSLGNTMATMNAMVTAMQEGEYDCTKPASKIVPPVEKRAQALKSEMTDTDGLAKQIEDKDISITELRKALRTKSEDMSEAKIRIELLERKLEKSSKEGNEKSSL
;
A
#
# COMPACT_ATOMS: atom_id res chain seq x y z
N MET A 1 27.98 12.40 24.58
CA MET A 1 28.51 12.69 23.24
C MET A 1 27.63 11.97 22.22
N PRO A 2 26.71 12.65 21.51
CA PRO A 2 25.90 11.97 20.51
C PRO A 2 26.77 11.76 19.25
N GLN A 3 27.03 10.50 18.91
CA GLN A 3 27.68 10.17 17.65
C GLN A 3 26.72 10.42 16.49
N SER A 4 26.92 11.55 15.83
CA SER A 4 26.45 11.82 14.48
C SER A 4 26.98 10.73 13.56
N SER A 5 26.11 9.78 13.19
CA SER A 5 26.45 8.69 12.29
C SER A 5 25.68 8.88 10.99
N ALA A 6 26.35 9.58 10.08
CA ALA A 6 26.21 9.53 8.62
C ALA A 6 24.85 9.06 8.05
N LEU A 7 24.03 10.05 7.67
CA LEU A 7 23.06 9.90 6.59
C LEU A 7 23.84 9.67 5.28
N GLN A 8 24.21 8.43 4.99
CA GLN A 8 24.67 8.00 3.67
C GLN A 8 23.78 6.89 3.17
N HIS A 9 22.53 7.22 2.84
CA HIS A 9 21.75 6.36 1.95
C HIS A 9 21.51 7.19 0.71
N SER A 10 22.16 6.78 -0.38
CA SER A 10 21.89 7.28 -1.73
C SER A 10 20.43 6.93 -2.03
N THR A 11 19.52 7.83 -1.69
CA THR A 11 18.12 7.72 -2.06
C THR A 11 18.10 7.73 -3.57
N ARG A 12 17.80 6.57 -4.17
CA ARG A 12 17.53 6.50 -5.59
C ARG A 12 16.45 7.53 -5.87
N LEU A 13 16.70 8.45 -6.80
CA LEU A 13 15.68 9.36 -7.29
C LEU A 13 14.56 8.49 -7.89
N GLU A 14 13.47 8.35 -7.14
CA GLU A 14 12.29 7.64 -7.58
C GLU A 14 11.32 8.63 -8.20
N PHE A 15 11.33 8.68 -9.52
CA PHE A 15 10.34 9.43 -10.29
C PHE A 15 9.06 8.62 -10.45
N ASP A 16 7.92 9.30 -10.57
CA ASP A 16 6.66 8.65 -10.93
C ASP A 16 6.76 7.97 -12.31
N GLN A 17 5.78 7.13 -12.62
CA GLN A 17 5.77 6.34 -13.85
C GLN A 17 5.72 7.21 -15.12
N ASN A 18 5.06 8.37 -15.07
CA ASN A 18 4.93 9.28 -16.20
C ASN A 18 6.29 9.91 -16.52
N VAL A 19 6.97 10.46 -15.51
CA VAL A 19 8.31 11.06 -15.67
C VAL A 19 9.31 10.02 -16.16
N ARG A 20 9.28 8.79 -15.62
CA ARG A 20 10.14 7.70 -16.10
C ARG A 20 9.88 7.34 -17.56
N SER A 21 8.62 7.26 -17.98
CA SER A 21 8.26 7.00 -19.37
C SER A 21 8.78 8.10 -20.29
N ARG A 22 8.51 9.36 -19.97
CA ARG A 22 8.92 10.52 -20.78
C ARG A 22 10.44 10.62 -20.93
N LEU A 23 11.18 10.33 -19.87
CA LEU A 23 12.64 10.26 -19.90
C LEU A 23 13.13 9.12 -20.79
N SER A 24 12.53 7.94 -20.67
CA SER A 24 12.84 6.79 -21.54
C SER A 24 12.57 7.11 -23.01
N ASP A 25 11.43 7.74 -23.32
CA ASP A 25 11.06 8.15 -24.67
C ASP A 25 12.03 9.21 -25.22
N SER A 26 12.46 10.15 -24.37
CA SER A 26 13.48 11.15 -24.74
C SER A 26 14.82 10.50 -25.09
N VAL A 27 15.26 9.49 -24.33
CA VAL A 27 16.46 8.73 -24.64
C VAL A 27 16.31 7.98 -25.97
N ALA A 28 15.14 7.38 -26.23
CA ALA A 28 14.86 6.73 -27.50
C ALA A 28 14.91 7.73 -28.68
N HIS A 29 14.29 8.89 -28.54
CA HIS A 29 14.32 9.96 -29.54
C HIS A 29 15.74 10.46 -29.85
N LEU A 30 16.54 10.73 -28.81
CA LEU A 30 17.96 11.08 -28.98
C LEU A 30 18.75 9.96 -29.66
N GLY A 31 18.47 8.71 -29.29
CA GLY A 31 19.03 7.53 -29.93
C GLY A 31 18.74 7.48 -31.42
N SER A 32 17.49 7.71 -31.84
CA SER A 32 17.12 7.74 -33.25
C SER A 32 17.85 8.86 -34.01
N VAL A 33 17.92 10.08 -33.46
CA VAL A 33 18.63 11.19 -34.11
C VAL A 33 20.13 10.90 -34.25
N TYR A 34 20.73 10.27 -33.24
CA TYR A 34 22.12 9.81 -33.30
C TYR A 34 22.33 8.76 -34.40
N GLN A 35 21.44 7.74 -34.49
CA GLN A 35 21.55 6.73 -35.55
C GLN A 35 21.39 7.36 -36.94
N LEU A 36 20.43 8.28 -37.12
CA LEU A 36 20.27 9.01 -38.38
C LEU A 36 21.57 9.72 -38.77
N SER A 37 22.16 10.47 -37.83
CA SER A 37 23.41 11.19 -38.06
C SER A 37 24.54 10.24 -38.44
N LYS A 38 24.65 9.10 -37.75
CA LYS A 38 25.67 8.07 -38.01
C LYS A 38 25.50 7.45 -39.40
N HIS A 39 24.28 7.09 -39.78
CA HIS A 39 23.99 6.53 -41.10
C HIS A 39 24.25 7.55 -42.21
N TRP A 40 23.84 8.80 -42.01
CA TRP A 40 24.04 9.88 -42.99
C TRP A 40 25.52 10.15 -43.26
N VAL A 41 26.34 10.22 -42.21
CA VAL A 41 27.81 10.34 -42.36
C VAL A 41 28.38 9.16 -43.14
N GLY A 42 27.87 7.95 -42.90
CA GLY A 42 28.23 6.75 -43.67
C GLY A 42 27.92 6.88 -45.16
N GLU A 43 26.72 7.32 -45.51
CA GLU A 43 26.30 7.56 -46.91
C GLU A 43 27.12 8.66 -47.58
N CYS A 44 27.32 9.80 -46.91
CA CYS A 44 28.18 10.88 -47.39
C CYS A 44 29.62 10.43 -47.61
N GLY A 45 30.15 9.58 -46.73
CA GLY A 45 31.47 8.98 -46.89
C GLY A 45 31.58 8.06 -48.11
N ARG A 46 30.50 7.36 -48.50
CA ARG A 46 30.46 6.58 -49.74
C ARG A 46 30.41 7.48 -50.97
N LEU A 47 29.60 8.54 -50.94
CA LEU A 47 29.55 9.55 -51.99
C LEU A 47 30.91 10.21 -52.24
N ASN A 48 31.67 10.49 -51.17
CA ASN A 48 33.01 11.07 -51.30
C ASN A 48 34.07 10.12 -51.89
N ARG A 49 33.78 8.81 -51.94
CA ARG A 49 34.69 7.77 -52.48
C ARG A 49 34.32 7.33 -53.89
N SER A 50 33.19 7.78 -54.45
CA SER A 50 32.88 7.52 -55.86
C SER A 50 33.75 8.44 -56.72
N ASP A 51 34.55 7.86 -57.62
CA ASP A 51 35.53 8.53 -58.49
C ASP A 51 34.94 9.59 -59.45
N ASP A 52 33.61 9.70 -59.52
CA ASP A 52 32.90 10.50 -60.53
C ASP A 52 32.56 11.96 -60.12
N ALA A 53 32.84 12.40 -58.90
CA ALA A 53 32.43 13.73 -58.44
C ALA A 53 33.56 14.53 -57.78
N THR A 54 34.01 15.59 -58.45
CA THR A 54 34.95 16.58 -57.88
C THR A 54 34.34 17.40 -56.74
N ASN A 55 32.99 17.45 -56.65
CA ASN A 55 32.27 18.15 -55.59
C ASN A 55 30.96 17.40 -55.24
N ILE A 56 30.68 17.23 -53.94
CA ILE A 56 29.41 16.70 -53.47
C ILE A 56 28.33 17.79 -53.59
N THR A 57 27.28 17.55 -54.37
CA THR A 57 26.17 18.50 -54.53
C THR A 57 25.18 18.40 -53.37
N THR A 58 24.45 19.49 -53.10
CA THR A 58 23.39 19.52 -52.07
C THR A 58 22.32 18.45 -52.31
N THR A 59 21.96 18.21 -53.57
CA THR A 59 20.99 17.17 -53.96
C THR A 59 21.50 15.76 -53.64
N ALA A 60 22.80 15.50 -53.84
CA ALA A 60 23.40 14.23 -53.46
C ALA A 60 23.43 14.03 -51.93
N MET A 61 23.75 15.07 -51.16
CA MET A 61 23.68 15.03 -49.69
C MET A 61 22.26 14.81 -49.17
N GLN A 62 21.26 15.42 -49.80
CA GLN A 62 19.84 15.20 -49.47
C GLN A 62 19.42 13.76 -49.77
N GLY A 63 19.84 13.19 -50.90
CA GLY A 63 19.59 11.79 -51.22
C GLY A 63 20.25 10.82 -50.23
N ALA A 64 21.47 11.13 -49.77
CA ALA A 64 22.12 10.39 -48.69
C ALA A 64 21.37 10.49 -47.36
N LEU A 65 20.84 11.67 -47.03
CA LEU A 65 20.04 11.87 -45.82
C LEU A 65 18.73 11.06 -45.88
N ASN A 66 18.02 11.07 -47.01
CA ASN A 66 16.79 10.31 -47.17
C ASN A 66 17.06 8.79 -47.06
N LYS A 67 18.13 8.28 -47.68
CA LYS A 67 18.55 6.88 -47.54
C LYS A 67 18.90 6.49 -46.10
N ALA A 68 19.62 7.34 -45.39
CA ALA A 68 19.96 7.12 -43.99
C ALA A 68 18.70 7.11 -43.12
N ALA A 69 17.73 7.95 -43.45
CA ALA A 69 16.50 8.06 -42.70
C ALA A 69 15.56 6.88 -42.87
N THR A 70 15.43 6.30 -44.06
CA THR A 70 14.60 5.09 -44.23
C THR A 70 15.09 3.90 -43.41
N VAL A 71 16.33 3.95 -42.90
CA VAL A 71 16.88 2.94 -41.98
C VAL A 71 16.45 3.18 -40.52
N VAL A 72 16.16 4.44 -40.16
CA VAL A 72 15.93 4.88 -38.77
C VAL A 72 14.49 5.27 -38.51
N TYR A 73 13.82 5.84 -39.52
CA TYR A 73 12.47 6.33 -39.51
C TYR A 73 11.72 5.68 -40.68
N ASP A 74 10.58 5.04 -40.39
CA ASP A 74 9.81 4.30 -41.39
C ASP A 74 9.11 5.17 -42.45
N GLN A 75 9.12 6.51 -42.34
CA GLN A 75 8.43 7.42 -43.27
C GLN A 75 9.16 8.76 -43.53
N GLU A 76 8.98 9.30 -44.74
CA GLU A 76 9.33 10.68 -45.12
C GLU A 76 8.26 11.70 -44.65
N PRO A 77 8.62 12.98 -44.39
CA PRO A 77 9.96 13.56 -44.50
C PRO A 77 10.79 13.47 -43.21
N VAL A 78 12.03 13.03 -43.39
CA VAL A 78 13.09 12.83 -42.38
C VAL A 78 13.27 14.03 -41.45
N TYR A 79 13.30 15.23 -42.03
CA TYR A 79 13.57 16.46 -41.31
C TYR A 79 12.52 16.70 -40.23
N GLU A 80 11.24 16.47 -40.55
CA GLU A 80 10.16 16.63 -39.59
C GLU A 80 10.19 15.55 -38.50
N ALA A 81 10.54 14.30 -38.84
CA ALA A 81 10.68 13.23 -37.86
C ALA A 81 11.83 13.48 -36.86
N ALA A 82 12.99 13.93 -37.36
CA ALA A 82 14.13 14.29 -36.51
C ALA A 82 13.85 15.55 -35.68
N ARG A 83 13.23 16.57 -36.29
CA ARG A 83 12.81 17.80 -35.61
C ARG A 83 11.81 17.52 -34.50
N LEU A 84 10.83 16.66 -34.74
CA LEU A 84 9.85 16.24 -33.75
C LEU A 84 10.52 15.46 -32.61
N SER A 85 11.46 14.55 -32.92
CA SER A 85 12.22 13.78 -31.92
C SER A 85 12.99 14.72 -30.96
N LEU A 86 13.68 15.72 -31.51
CA LEU A 86 14.38 16.74 -30.70
C LEU A 86 13.40 17.65 -29.95
N GLY A 87 12.29 18.04 -30.58
CA GLY A 87 11.24 18.84 -29.96
C GLY A 87 10.60 18.16 -28.75
N ASN A 88 10.29 16.86 -28.85
CA ASN A 88 9.76 16.06 -27.75
C ASN A 88 10.73 15.96 -26.58
N THR A 89 12.02 15.78 -26.89
CA THR A 89 13.09 15.76 -25.88
C THR A 89 13.16 17.11 -25.17
N MET A 90 13.16 18.22 -25.92
CA MET A 90 13.21 19.58 -25.38
C MET A 90 11.99 19.89 -24.49
N ALA A 91 10.79 19.53 -24.94
CA ALA A 91 9.55 19.70 -24.18
C ALA A 91 9.59 18.92 -22.85
N THR A 92 10.13 17.71 -22.88
CA THR A 92 10.30 16.87 -21.68
C THR A 92 11.30 17.47 -20.71
N MET A 93 12.45 17.95 -21.20
CA MET A 93 13.46 18.62 -20.36
C MET A 93 12.91 19.91 -19.74
N ASN A 94 12.19 20.73 -20.51
CA ASN A 94 11.58 21.96 -20.00
C ASN A 94 10.55 21.67 -18.91
N ALA A 95 9.70 20.66 -19.10
CA ALA A 95 8.74 20.26 -18.08
C ALA A 95 9.42 19.80 -16.77
N MET A 96 10.53 19.06 -16.86
CA MET A 96 11.30 18.69 -15.68
C MET A 96 11.94 19.89 -14.99
N VAL A 97 12.48 20.85 -15.76
CA VAL A 97 13.03 22.10 -15.20
C VAL A 97 11.94 22.86 -14.44
N THR A 98 10.73 22.97 -15.01
CA THR A 98 9.59 23.60 -14.33
C THR A 98 9.21 22.85 -13.06
N ALA A 99 9.03 21.53 -13.11
CA ALA A 99 8.70 20.74 -11.93
C ALA A 99 9.78 20.81 -10.82
N MET A 100 11.06 20.90 -11.20
CA MET A 100 12.16 21.16 -10.26
C MET A 100 12.08 22.56 -9.63
N GLN A 101 11.75 23.60 -10.42
CA GLN A 101 11.62 24.97 -9.94
C GLN A 101 10.40 25.16 -9.03
N GLU A 102 9.32 24.44 -9.31
CA GLU A 102 8.08 24.45 -8.52
C GLU A 102 8.17 23.58 -7.26
N GLY A 103 9.29 22.87 -7.06
CA GLY A 103 9.52 22.03 -5.88
C GLY A 103 8.70 20.73 -5.89
N GLU A 104 8.16 20.30 -7.04
CA GLU A 104 7.38 19.06 -7.14
C GLU A 104 8.21 17.81 -6.79
N TYR A 105 9.53 17.89 -6.96
CA TYR A 105 10.48 16.84 -6.59
C TYR A 105 11.10 17.01 -5.20
N ASP A 106 10.71 18.05 -4.45
CA ASP A 106 11.19 18.23 -3.09
C ASP A 106 10.66 17.11 -2.19
N CYS A 107 11.52 16.59 -1.31
CA CYS A 107 11.16 15.51 -0.40
C CYS A 107 10.15 16.01 0.65
N THR A 108 8.85 15.90 0.36
CA THR A 108 7.76 16.23 1.29
C THR A 108 7.51 15.15 2.33
N LYS A 109 7.99 13.93 2.08
CA LYS A 109 7.85 12.81 3.03
C LYS A 109 8.95 12.91 4.09
N PRO A 110 8.62 12.94 5.39
CA PRO A 110 9.63 12.73 6.40
C PRO A 110 10.33 11.41 6.10
N ALA A 111 11.67 11.41 6.10
CA ALA A 111 12.48 10.21 5.94
C ALA A 111 11.84 9.11 6.78
N SER A 112 11.51 7.96 6.16
CA SER A 112 10.83 6.89 6.88
C SER A 112 11.67 6.60 8.12
N LYS A 113 11.12 6.93 9.29
CA LYS A 113 11.84 6.68 10.53
C LYS A 113 11.95 5.16 10.59
N ILE A 114 13.14 4.64 10.35
CA ILE A 114 13.43 3.23 10.55
C ILE A 114 13.23 3.00 12.05
N VAL A 115 12.05 2.51 12.43
CA VAL A 115 11.76 2.18 13.82
C VAL A 115 12.70 1.04 14.20
N PRO A 116 13.63 1.25 15.13
CA PRO A 116 14.59 0.22 15.54
C PRO A 116 13.86 -1.07 15.95
N PRO A 117 14.42 -2.26 15.68
CA PRO A 117 13.80 -3.52 16.06
C PRO A 117 13.47 -3.63 17.57
N VAL A 118 14.21 -2.92 18.42
CA VAL A 118 13.93 -2.82 19.86
C VAL A 118 12.65 -2.02 20.15
N GLU A 119 12.41 -0.92 19.44
CA GLU A 119 11.19 -0.11 19.62
C GLU A 119 9.97 -0.85 19.10
N LYS A 120 10.08 -1.57 17.97
CA LYS A 120 8.99 -2.42 17.47
C LYS A 120 8.59 -3.48 18.49
N ARG A 121 9.58 -4.16 19.09
CA ARG A 121 9.34 -5.15 20.14
C ARG A 121 8.75 -4.52 21.40
N ALA A 122 9.24 -3.34 21.81
CA ALA A 122 8.68 -2.62 22.96
C ALA A 122 7.23 -2.20 22.72
N GLN A 123 6.87 -1.79 21.51
CA GLN A 123 5.49 -1.47 21.16
C GLN A 123 4.59 -2.69 21.19
N ALA A 124 5.03 -3.82 20.60
CA ALA A 124 4.29 -5.07 20.63
C ALA A 124 4.06 -5.58 22.05
N LEU A 125 5.09 -5.48 22.91
CA LEU A 125 4.98 -5.86 24.32
C LEU A 125 3.96 -4.96 25.05
N LYS A 126 3.98 -3.64 24.83
CA LYS A 126 3.03 -2.72 25.45
C LYS A 126 1.58 -2.99 25.04
N SER A 127 1.34 -3.31 23.77
CA SER A 127 0.00 -3.70 23.31
C SER A 127 -0.44 -5.01 23.96
N GLU A 128 0.45 -6.01 23.99
CA GLU A 128 0.13 -7.32 24.58
C GLU A 128 -0.14 -7.22 26.10
N MET A 129 0.61 -6.39 26.82
CA MET A 129 0.33 -6.09 28.23
C MET A 129 -1.05 -5.45 28.42
N THR A 130 -1.40 -4.47 27.59
CA THR A 130 -2.70 -3.78 27.66
C THR A 130 -3.86 -4.75 27.39
N ASP A 131 -3.70 -5.63 26.41
CA ASP A 131 -4.70 -6.65 26.07
C ASP A 131 -4.86 -7.66 27.22
N THR A 132 -3.75 -8.07 27.83
CA THR A 132 -3.75 -8.99 28.97
C THR A 132 -4.45 -8.38 30.19
N ASP A 133 -4.17 -7.11 30.50
CA ASP A 133 -4.83 -6.38 31.58
C ASP A 133 -6.34 -6.27 31.34
N GLY A 134 -6.75 -6.04 30.08
CA GLY A 134 -8.16 -6.03 29.68
C GLY A 134 -8.86 -7.38 29.90
N LEU A 135 -8.21 -8.48 29.52
CA LEU A 135 -8.73 -9.83 29.75
C LEU A 135 -8.80 -10.18 31.24
N ALA A 136 -7.80 -9.78 32.03
CA ALA A 136 -7.79 -10.01 33.47
C ALA A 136 -9.02 -9.36 34.15
N LYS A 137 -9.35 -8.11 33.78
CA LYS A 137 -10.55 -7.43 34.29
C LYS A 137 -11.84 -8.17 33.93
N GLN A 138 -11.96 -8.66 32.69
CA GLN A 138 -13.14 -9.44 32.28
C GLN A 138 -13.28 -10.76 33.03
N ILE A 139 -12.17 -11.37 33.45
CA ILE A 139 -12.18 -12.59 34.28
C ILE A 139 -12.66 -12.24 35.69
N GLU A 140 -12.12 -11.18 36.28
CA GLU A 140 -12.53 -10.70 37.62
C GLU A 140 -14.04 -10.42 37.67
N ASP A 141 -14.57 -9.69 36.68
CA ASP A 141 -16.01 -9.39 36.58
C ASP A 141 -16.86 -10.69 36.51
N LYS A 142 -16.38 -11.71 35.78
CA LYS A 142 -17.06 -13.02 35.69
C LYS A 142 -16.99 -13.79 37.00
N ASP A 143 -15.87 -13.76 37.71
CA ASP A 143 -15.72 -14.44 39.00
C ASP A 143 -16.62 -13.81 40.07
N ILE A 144 -16.76 -12.49 40.05
CA ILE A 144 -17.73 -11.76 40.88
C ILE A 144 -19.15 -12.24 40.55
N SER A 145 -19.53 -12.22 39.27
CA SER A 145 -20.86 -12.66 38.82
C SER A 145 -21.16 -14.11 39.20
N ILE A 146 -20.20 -15.03 39.05
CA ILE A 146 -20.33 -16.43 39.47
C ILE A 146 -20.58 -16.51 40.99
N THR A 147 -19.85 -15.72 41.77
CA THR A 147 -19.98 -15.70 43.23
C THR A 147 -21.35 -15.20 43.66
N GLU A 148 -21.86 -14.15 43.01
CA GLU A 148 -23.20 -13.62 43.26
C GLU A 148 -24.30 -14.60 42.84
N LEU A 149 -24.19 -15.20 41.66
CA LEU A 149 -25.12 -16.22 41.17
C LEU A 149 -25.16 -17.43 42.10
N ARG A 150 -24.00 -17.87 42.63
CA ARG A 150 -23.94 -18.94 43.63
C ARG A 150 -24.67 -18.58 44.92
N LYS A 151 -24.52 -17.33 45.41
CA LYS A 151 -25.26 -16.84 46.59
C LYS A 151 -26.76 -16.83 46.32
N ALA A 152 -27.19 -16.27 45.19
CA ALA A 152 -28.60 -16.22 44.80
C ALA A 152 -29.22 -17.62 44.65
N LEU A 153 -28.47 -18.56 44.08
CA LEU A 153 -28.91 -19.95 43.94
C LEU A 153 -29.12 -20.62 45.31
N ARG A 154 -28.22 -20.37 46.27
CA ARG A 154 -28.34 -20.91 47.63
C ARG A 154 -29.60 -20.40 48.32
N THR A 155 -29.84 -19.09 48.30
CA THR A 155 -31.07 -18.50 48.87
C THR A 155 -32.33 -19.08 48.23
N LYS A 156 -32.37 -19.17 46.89
CA LYS A 156 -33.53 -19.75 46.19
C LYS A 156 -33.74 -21.24 46.52
N SER A 157 -32.67 -21.99 46.80
CA SER A 157 -32.75 -23.37 47.25
C SER A 157 -33.35 -23.48 48.65
N GLU A 158 -33.01 -22.55 49.54
CA GLU A 158 -33.57 -22.44 50.89
C GLU A 158 -35.08 -22.10 50.80
N ASP A 159 -35.46 -21.08 50.01
CA ASP A 159 -36.86 -20.69 49.77
C ASP A 159 -37.71 -21.84 49.22
N MET A 160 -37.18 -22.59 48.24
CA MET A 160 -37.88 -23.74 47.65
C MET A 160 -38.04 -24.88 48.66
N SER A 161 -37.07 -25.08 49.55
CA SER A 161 -37.16 -26.09 50.61
C SER A 161 -38.24 -25.72 51.63
N GLU A 162 -38.34 -24.45 52.01
CA GLU A 162 -39.43 -23.95 52.87
C GLU A 162 -40.80 -24.11 52.22
N ALA A 163 -40.92 -23.77 50.92
CA ALA A 163 -42.16 -23.94 50.17
C ALA A 163 -42.59 -25.41 50.11
N LYS A 164 -41.65 -26.34 49.90
CA LYS A 164 -41.94 -27.79 49.92
C LYS A 164 -42.47 -28.25 51.28
N ILE A 165 -41.82 -27.85 52.38
CA ILE A 165 -42.29 -28.17 53.73
C ILE A 165 -43.70 -27.61 53.95
N ARG A 166 -43.98 -26.39 53.47
CA ARG A 166 -45.30 -25.77 53.57
C ARG A 166 -46.37 -26.55 52.79
N ILE A 167 -46.05 -27.06 51.60
CA ILE A 167 -46.93 -27.92 50.80
C ILE A 167 -47.22 -29.21 51.56
N GLU A 168 -46.20 -29.94 52.03
CA GLU A 168 -46.36 -31.20 52.77
C GLU A 168 -47.21 -31.05 54.04
N LEU A 169 -47.15 -29.90 54.71
CA LEU A 169 -47.99 -29.60 55.87
C LEU A 169 -49.45 -29.37 55.48
N LEU A 170 -49.70 -28.69 54.37
CA LEU A 170 -51.05 -28.45 53.86
C LEU A 170 -51.69 -29.73 53.33
N GLU A 171 -50.94 -30.57 52.63
CA GLU A 171 -51.37 -31.90 52.17
C GLU A 171 -51.78 -32.78 53.36
N ARG A 172 -50.94 -32.87 54.40
CA ARG A 172 -51.28 -33.60 55.64
C ARG A 172 -52.52 -33.06 56.34
N LYS A 173 -52.75 -31.74 56.33
CA LYS A 173 -53.98 -31.15 56.89
C LYS A 173 -55.20 -31.51 56.06
N LEU A 174 -55.08 -31.50 54.74
CA LEU A 174 -56.15 -31.86 53.82
C LEU A 174 -56.55 -33.34 53.96
N GLU A 175 -55.57 -34.24 54.09
CA GLU A 175 -55.81 -35.65 54.37
C GLU A 175 -56.56 -35.88 55.69
N LYS A 176 -56.18 -35.17 56.76
CA LYS A 176 -56.88 -35.24 58.06
C LYS A 176 -58.32 -34.75 57.95
N SER A 177 -58.52 -33.58 57.34
CA SER A 177 -59.86 -33.02 57.16
C SER A 177 -60.74 -33.89 56.26
N SER A 178 -60.16 -34.56 55.27
CA SER A 178 -60.87 -35.52 54.40
C SER A 178 -61.32 -36.76 55.20
N LYS A 179 -60.47 -37.31 56.07
CA LYS A 179 -60.84 -38.42 56.97
C LYS A 179 -61.94 -38.03 57.96
N GLU A 180 -61.82 -36.87 58.61
CA GLU A 180 -62.83 -36.36 59.56
C GLU A 180 -64.17 -36.04 58.88
N GLY A 181 -64.14 -35.53 57.64
CA GLY A 181 -65.34 -35.29 56.84
C GLY A 181 -66.03 -36.58 56.41
N ASN A 182 -65.26 -37.63 56.12
CA ASN A 182 -65.80 -38.94 55.76
C ASN A 182 -66.44 -39.65 56.97
N GLU A 183 -65.82 -39.60 58.15
CA GLU A 183 -66.39 -40.17 59.39
C GLU A 183 -67.73 -39.52 59.78
N LYS A 184 -67.87 -38.19 59.60
CA LYS A 184 -69.14 -37.48 59.84
C LYS A 184 -70.22 -37.73 58.79
N SER A 185 -69.83 -38.16 57.59
CA SER A 185 -70.76 -38.48 56.50
C SER A 185 -71.22 -39.94 56.53
N SER A 186 -70.61 -40.77 57.38
CA SER A 186 -70.95 -42.19 57.61
C SER A 186 -71.77 -42.45 58.89
N LEU A 187 -72.25 -41.39 59.56
CA LEU A 187 -73.21 -41.42 60.67
C LEU A 187 -74.56 -40.85 60.20
#